data_AF-A0A497FLK3-F1
#
_entry.id   AF-A0A497FLK3-F1
#
_cell.length_a   1.000
_cell.length_b   1.000
_cell.length_c   1.000
_cell.angle_alpha   90.00
_cell.angle_beta   90.00
_cell.angle_gamma   90.00
#
_symmetry.space_group_name_H-M   'P 1'
#
loop_
_entity.id
_entity.type
_entity.pdbx_description
1 polymer ?
#
loop_
_entity_poly.entity_id
_entity_poly.type
_entity_poly.pdbx_seq_one_letter_code
_entity_poly.pdbx_strand_id
1 'polypeptide(L)' 'MNEKIKKTVEWLIGELLDNSDKYTAISVVYDKDNNEARVYLNGEKIATVSEMVATFKWALSDEQIAKLWEVCKPNMGG' A
#
# COMPACT_ATOMS: atom_id res chain seq x y z
N MET A 1 -7.26 3.34 14.20
CA MET A 1 -7.50 2.55 12.98
C MET A 1 -8.39 1.37 13.32
N ASN A 2 -9.44 1.11 12.53
CA ASN A 2 -10.26 -0.10 12.67
C ASN A 2 -9.43 -1.36 12.34
N GLU A 3 -9.68 -2.46 13.04
CA GLU A 3 -9.01 -3.77 12.85
C GLU A 3 -9.02 -4.28 11.40
N LYS A 4 -10.11 -4.06 10.65
CA LYS A 4 -10.16 -4.46 9.23
C LYS A 4 -9.13 -3.70 8.40
N ILE A 5 -9.11 -2.38 8.54
CA ILE A 5 -8.16 -1.50 7.83
C ILE A 5 -6.73 -1.86 8.22
N LYS A 6 -6.49 -2.06 9.53
CA LYS A 6 -5.18 -2.46 10.06
C LYS A 6 -4.68 -3.75 9.42
N LYS A 7 -5.48 -4.81 9.39
CA LYS A 7 -5.10 -6.09 8.77
C LYS A 7 -4.81 -5.96 7.27
N THR A 8 -5.61 -5.19 6.55
CA THR A 8 -5.38 -4.95 5.12
C THR A 8 -4.09 -4.15 4.87
N VAL A 9 -3.81 -3.15 5.71
CA VAL A 9 -2.55 -2.39 5.66
C VAL A 9 -1.36 -3.28 5.99
N GLU A 10 -1.42 -4.11 7.04
CA GLU A 10 -0.36 -5.04 7.41
C GLU A 10 -0.07 -6.04 6.29
N TRP A 11 -1.11 -6.60 5.66
CA TRP A 11 -0.95 -7.45 4.48
C TRP A 11 -0.27 -6.71 3.32
N LEU A 12 -0.73 -5.49 2.99
CA LEU A 12 -0.16 -4.70 1.90
C LEU A 12 1.32 -4.34 2.16
N ILE A 13 1.68 -4.04 3.41
CA ILE A 13 3.08 -3.83 3.81
C ILE A 13 3.91 -5.09 3.59
N GLY A 14 3.37 -6.28 3.93
CA GLY A 14 4.03 -7.55 3.67
C GLY A 14 4.35 -7.76 2.18
N GLU A 15 3.34 -7.59 1.32
CA GLU A 15 3.51 -7.70 -0.15
C GLU A 15 4.54 -6.71 -0.68
N LEU A 16 4.52 -5.48 -0.17
CA LEU A 16 5.48 -4.44 -0.53
C LEU A 16 6.90 -4.84 -0.17
N LEU A 17 7.12 -5.28 1.08
CA LEU A 17 8.45 -5.67 1.56
C LEU A 17 9.00 -6.87 0.78
N ASP A 18 8.16 -7.87 0.50
CA ASP A 18 8.56 -9.09 -0.24
C ASP A 18 8.99 -8.79 -1.69
N ASN A 19 8.47 -7.72 -2.29
CA ASN A 19 8.76 -7.32 -3.67
C ASN A 19 9.70 -6.10 -3.77
N SER A 20 10.20 -5.57 -2.66
CA SER A 20 11.03 -4.37 -2.62
C SER A 20 12.52 -4.65 -2.50
N ASP A 21 13.34 -3.70 -2.95
CA ASP A 21 14.79 -3.74 -2.77
C ASP A 21 15.23 -3.20 -1.38
N LYS A 22 16.55 -3.19 -1.13
CA LYS A 22 17.12 -2.81 0.17
C LYS A 22 16.87 -1.36 0.61
N TYR A 23 16.26 -0.50 -0.22
CA TYR A 23 16.12 0.94 0.06
C TYR A 23 14.68 1.45 -0.03
N THR A 24 13.74 0.65 0.47
CA THR A 24 12.31 1.01 0.44
C THR A 24 11.82 1.58 1.77
N ALA A 25 11.22 2.77 1.71
CA ALA A 25 10.56 3.43 2.83
C ALA A 25 9.03 3.34 2.67
N ILE A 26 8.38 2.64 3.59
CA ILE A 26 6.92 2.53 3.63
C ILE A 26 6.39 3.43 4.75
N SER A 27 5.47 4.33 4.42
CA SER A 27 4.79 5.20 5.39
C SER A 27 3.28 4.98 5.33
N VAL A 28 2.64 4.97 6.50
CA VAL A 28 1.18 4.84 6.62
C VAL A 28 0.65 6.02 7.40
N VAL A 29 -0.33 6.72 6.81
CA VAL A 29 -1.04 7.82 7.47
C VAL A 29 -2.49 7.42 7.64
N TYR A 30 -2.96 7.39 8.89
CA TYR A 30 -4.35 7.11 9.20
C TYR A 30 -5.14 8.41 9.35
N ASP A 31 -6.12 8.60 8.48
CA ASP A 31 -7.10 9.66 8.54
C ASP A 31 -8.31 9.16 9.34
N LYS A 32 -8.44 9.65 10.59
CA LYS A 32 -9.51 9.21 11.49
C LYS A 32 -10.87 9.79 11.10
N ASP A 33 -10.91 10.97 10.50
CA ASP A 33 -12.16 11.66 10.14
C ASP A 33 -12.86 10.94 8.99
N ASN A 34 -12.07 10.45 8.02
CA ASN A 34 -12.58 9.66 6.89
C ASN A 34 -12.58 8.15 7.16
N ASN A 35 -11.96 7.69 8.25
CA ASN A 35 -11.73 6.28 8.57
C ASN A 35 -11.00 5.54 7.44
N GLU A 36 -9.87 6.08 7.00
CA GLU A 36 -9.06 5.53 5.90
C GLU A 36 -7.58 5.57 6.23
N ALA A 37 -6.81 4.61 5.71
CA ALA A 37 -5.36 4.59 5.77
C ALA A 37 -4.77 4.86 4.39
N ARG A 38 -3.87 5.83 4.28
CA ARG A 38 -3.11 6.13 3.06
C ARG A 38 -1.73 5.50 3.19
N VAL A 39 -1.35 4.68 2.22
CA VAL A 39 -0.05 4.00 2.19
C VAL A 39 0.82 4.67 1.14
N TYR A 40 2.05 4.97 1.54
CA TYR A 40 3.06 5.63 0.74
C TYR A 40 4.28 4.74 0.62
N LEU A 41 4.85 4.70 -0.58
CA LEU A 41 6.07 4.00 -0.91
C LEU A 41 7.08 5.02 -1.44
N ASN A 42 8.22 5.17 -0.77
CA ASN A 42 9.25 6.17 -1.10
C ASN A 42 8.70 7.60 -1.24
N GLY A 43 7.68 7.93 -0.45
CA GLY A 43 7.00 9.23 -0.46
C GLY A 43 5.85 9.37 -1.46
N GLU A 44 5.65 8.42 -2.39
CA GLU A 44 4.50 8.43 -3.30
C GLU A 44 3.31 7.68 -2.71
N LYS A 45 2.11 8.28 -2.78
CA LYS A 45 0.87 7.61 -2.37
C LYS A 45 0.49 6.52 -3.37
N ILE A 46 0.54 5.27 -2.92
CA ILE A 46 0.24 4.09 -3.75
C ILE A 46 -1.11 3.45 -3.42
N ALA A 47 -1.64 3.66 -2.21
CA ALA A 47 -2.91 3.06 -1.83
C ALA A 47 -3.72 3.93 -0.86
N THR A 48 -5.03 3.70 -0.86
CA THR A 48 -5.96 4.20 0.16
C THR A 48 -6.86 3.04 0.57
N VAL A 49 -6.77 2.66 1.84
CA VAL A 49 -7.49 1.55 2.45
C VAL A 49 -8.59 2.12 3.32
N SER A 50 -9.82 2.09 2.83
CA SER A 50 -11.02 2.39 3.61
C SER A 50 -11.65 1.09 4.14
N GLU A 51 -12.64 1.22 5.02
CA GLU A 51 -13.38 0.05 5.51
C GLU A 51 -14.11 -0.72 4.39
N MET A 52 -14.51 -0.04 3.32
CA MET A 52 -15.10 -0.66 2.13
C MET A 52 -14.07 -1.56 1.43
N VAL A 53 -12.89 -1.02 1.12
CA VAL A 53 -11.75 -1.75 0.52
C VAL A 53 -11.37 -2.95 1.38
N ALA A 54 -11.28 -2.77 2.70
CA ALA A 54 -10.95 -3.84 3.64
C ALA A 54 -12.03 -4.93 3.74
N THR A 55 -13.32 -4.58 3.55
CA THR A 55 -14.44 -5.52 3.61
C THR A 55 -14.55 -6.38 2.35
N PHE A 56 -14.24 -5.83 1.18
CA PHE A 56 -14.34 -6.56 -0.09
C PHE A 56 -13.09 -7.37 -0.46
N LYS A 57 -12.02 -7.32 0.35
CA LYS A 57 -10.70 -7.89 0.02
C LYS A 57 -10.19 -7.49 -1.36
N TRP A 58 -10.72 -6.40 -1.93
CA TRP A 58 -10.19 -5.79 -3.13
C TRP A 58 -8.92 -5.09 -2.71
N ALA A 59 -7.81 -5.82 -2.85
CA ALA A 59 -6.52 -5.42 -2.34
C ALA A 59 -6.21 -3.99 -2.75
N LEU A 60 -6.44 -3.66 -4.03
CA LEU A 60 -6.06 -2.43 -4.69
C LEU A 60 -6.84 -2.27 -6.00
N SER A 61 -7.02 -1.05 -6.50
CA SER A 61 -7.47 -0.84 -7.89
C SER A 61 -6.36 -1.20 -8.89
N ASP A 62 -6.72 -1.46 -10.15
CA ASP A 62 -5.75 -1.74 -11.22
C ASP A 62 -4.68 -0.64 -11.35
N GLU A 63 -5.07 0.62 -11.10
CA GLU A 63 -4.15 1.76 -11.07
C GLU A 63 -3.13 1.68 -9.93
N GLN A 64 -3.57 1.25 -8.74
CA GLN A 64 -2.70 1.07 -7.57
C GLN A 64 -1.77 -0.13 -7.75
N ILE A 65 -2.26 -1.20 -8.39
CA ILE A 65 -1.44 -2.36 -8.80
C ILE A 65 -0.38 -1.91 -9.81
N ALA A 66 -0.76 -1.14 -10.84
CA ALA A 66 0.18 -0.64 -11.84
C ALA A 66 1.30 0.21 -11.20
N LYS A 67 0.97 1.09 -10.26
CA LYS A 67 1.96 1.89 -9.52
C LYS A 67 2.91 1.04 -8.69
N LEU A 68 2.40 -0.01 -8.04
CA LEU A 68 3.26 -0.96 -7.33
C LEU A 68 4.25 -1.64 -8.28
N TRP A 69 3.79 -2.08 -9.45
CA TRP A 69 4.64 -2.70 -10.46
C TRP A 69 5.69 -1.75 -11.04
N GLU A 70 5.38 -0.45 -11.17
CA GLU A 70 6.36 0.53 -11.62
C GLU A 70 7.46 0.79 -10.60
N VAL A 71 7.12 0.86 -9.31
CA VAL A 71 8.08 1.15 -8.24
C VAL A 71 8.88 -0.10 -7.83
N CYS A 72 8.28 -1.29 -7.87
CA CYS A 72 8.96 -2.56 -7.54
C CYS A 72 9.75 -3.16 -8.70
N LYS A 73 9.80 -2.52 -9.89
CA LYS A 73 10.65 -3.00 -10.99
C LYS A 73 12.12 -2.98 -10.54
N PRO A 74 12.85 -4.10 -10.60
CA PRO A 74 14.29 -4.06 -10.48
C PRO A 74 14.82 -3.19 -11.62
N ASN A 75 15.71 -2.24 -11.32
CA ASN A 75 16.48 -1.51 -12.32
C ASN A 75 17.25 -2.53 -13.19
N MET A 76 16.64 -3.03 -14.26
CA MET A 76 17.35 -3.67 -15.36
C MET A 76 17.95 -2.55 -16.22
N GLY A 77 19.01 -1.92 -15.71
CA GLY A 77 19.71 -0.86 -16.43
C GLY A 77 21.06 -0.57 -15.80
N GLY A 78 22.13 -1.07 -16.43
CA GLY A 78 23.53 -0.76 -16.13
C GLY A 78 24.43 -1.97 -16.20
#